data_AF-A0A7Y2IZT9-F1
#
_entry.id   AF-A0A7Y2IZT9-F1
#
_cell.length_a   1.000
_cell.length_b   1.000
_cell.length_c   1.000
_cell.angle_alpha   90.00
_cell.angle_beta   90.00
_cell.angle_gamma   90.00
#
_symmetry.space_group_name_H-M   'P 1'
#
loop_
_entity.id
_entity.type
_entity.pdbx_description
1 polymer ?
#
loop_
_entity_poly.entity_id
_entity_poly.type
_entity_poly.pdbx_seq_one_letter_code
_entity_poly.pdbx_strand_id
1 'polypeptide(L)'
;MTIAPQHRKTLFHVGFWGLCVVTLFWFGFAVLSGAGSGGWPGFWRNSPNALPWLGAALLLGAGYRFPRPVGLAFIALAAITAIVFESYANAFLFALLTLPFLVFGAALAASGPREGRQPPNLS
;
A
#
# COMPACT_ATOMS: atom_id res chain seq x y z
N MET A 1 7.95 -5.01 -24.82
CA MET A 1 7.75 -6.33 -24.18
C MET A 1 6.37 -6.33 -23.52
N THR A 2 5.44 -7.17 -23.96
CA THR A 2 4.07 -7.22 -23.43
C THR A 2 3.97 -8.30 -22.35
N ILE A 3 3.56 -7.92 -21.13
CA ILE A 3 3.33 -8.87 -20.03
C ILE A 3 2.08 -9.70 -20.35
N ALA A 4 2.22 -11.04 -20.35
CA ALA A 4 1.12 -11.95 -20.62
C ALA A 4 -0.03 -11.81 -19.58
N PRO A 5 -1.30 -11.99 -19.97
CA PRO A 5 -2.46 -11.66 -19.13
C PRO A 5 -2.49 -12.35 -17.76
N GLN A 6 -2.05 -13.60 -17.69
CA GLN A 6 -1.93 -14.37 -16.45
C GLN A 6 -0.97 -13.73 -15.42
N HIS A 7 0.13 -13.14 -15.89
CA HIS A 7 1.10 -12.47 -15.04
C HIS A 7 0.55 -11.15 -14.50
N ARG A 8 -0.27 -10.43 -15.30
CA ARG A 8 -0.92 -9.20 -14.84
C ARG A 8 -1.88 -9.45 -13.67
N LYS A 9 -2.69 -10.51 -13.74
CA LYS A 9 -3.58 -10.91 -12.63
C LYS A 9 -2.78 -11.26 -11.38
N THR A 10 -1.70 -12.02 -11.54
CA THR A 10 -0.81 -12.39 -10.43
C THR A 10 -0.18 -11.15 -9.80
N LEU A 11 0.37 -10.24 -10.60
CA LEU A 11 0.94 -8.97 -10.13
C LEU A 11 -0.08 -8.11 -9.40
N PHE A 12 -1.33 -8.06 -9.88
CA PHE A 12 -2.41 -7.37 -9.18
C PHE A 12 -2.61 -7.98 -7.79
N HIS A 13 -2.79 -9.30 -7.68
CA HIS A 13 -3.09 -9.93 -6.40
C HIS A 13 -1.94 -9.82 -5.40
N VAL A 14 -0.70 -10.03 -5.87
CA VAL A 14 0.50 -9.88 -5.04
C VAL A 14 0.65 -8.43 -4.57
N GLY A 15 0.53 -7.46 -5.48
CA GLY A 15 0.64 -6.04 -5.13
C GLY A 15 -0.48 -5.58 -4.20
N PHE A 16 -1.73 -5.90 -4.54
CA PHE A 16 -2.90 -5.47 -3.77
C PHE A 16 -2.91 -6.07 -2.36
N TRP A 17 -2.79 -7.40 -2.24
CA TRP A 17 -2.84 -8.04 -0.93
C TRP A 17 -1.58 -7.76 -0.11
N GLY A 18 -0.42 -7.63 -0.74
CA GLY A 18 0.80 -7.17 -0.08
C GLY A 18 0.62 -5.78 0.53
N LEU A 19 0.09 -4.82 -0.25
CA LEU A 19 -0.24 -3.48 0.27
C LEU A 19 -1.30 -3.52 1.37
N CYS A 20 -2.30 -4.41 1.30
CA CYS A 20 -3.28 -4.57 2.38
C CYS A 20 -2.60 -4.98 3.67
N VAL A 21 -1.77 -6.02 3.64
CA VAL A 21 -1.08 -6.53 4.82
C VAL A 21 -0.17 -5.46 5.43
N VAL A 22 0.64 -4.79 4.60
CA VAL A 22 1.57 -3.74 5.06
C VAL A 22 0.81 -2.56 5.65
N THR A 23 -0.27 -2.10 5.00
CA THR A 23 -1.06 -0.95 5.47
C THR A 23 -1.78 -1.27 6.77
N LEU A 24 -2.38 -2.45 6.89
CA LEU A 24 -3.04 -2.89 8.13
C LEU A 24 -2.05 -3.08 9.27
N PHE A 25 -0.86 -3.61 8.99
CA PHE A 25 0.21 -3.72 9.97
C PHE A 25 0.59 -2.35 10.54
N TRP A 26 0.89 -1.38 9.67
CA TRP A 26 1.30 -0.04 10.12
C TRP A 26 0.15 0.74 10.77
N PHE A 27 -1.08 0.58 10.29
CA PHE A 27 -2.27 1.11 10.95
C PHE A 27 -2.41 0.55 12.37
N GLY A 28 -2.38 -0.78 12.52
CA GLY A 28 -2.47 -1.44 13.82
C GLY A 28 -1.33 -1.03 14.76
N PHE A 29 -0.11 -0.98 14.26
CA PHE A 29 1.06 -0.52 15.02
C PHE A 29 0.89 0.93 15.49
N ALA A 30 0.46 1.83 14.61
CA ALA A 30 0.22 3.23 14.96
C ALA A 30 -0.91 3.38 15.99
N VAL A 31 -1.97 2.58 15.89
CA VAL A 31 -3.06 2.62 16.87
C VAL A 31 -2.61 2.06 18.23
N LEU A 32 -1.94 0.92 18.25
CA LEU A 32 -1.60 0.19 19.48
C LEU A 32 -0.38 0.75 20.22
N SER A 33 0.57 1.35 19.51
CA SER A 33 1.80 1.91 20.13
C SER A 33 1.51 2.99 21.19
N GLY A 34 0.39 3.70 21.08
CA GLY A 34 -0.05 4.67 22.09
C GLY A 34 -0.71 4.06 23.32
N ALA A 35 -1.34 2.89 23.18
CA ALA A 35 -2.00 2.23 24.31
C ALA A 35 -0.99 1.76 25.37
N GLY A 36 0.23 1.41 24.95
CA GLY A 36 1.31 0.96 25.83
C GLY A 36 1.84 2.04 26.79
N SER A 37 1.65 3.33 26.49
CA SER A 37 2.19 4.45 27.30
C SER A 37 1.16 5.10 28.23
N GLY A 38 -0.10 4.65 28.23
CA GLY A 38 -1.14 5.26 29.07
C GLY A 38 -2.54 4.66 28.94
N GLY A 39 -2.69 3.43 28.45
CA GLY A 39 -4.00 2.78 28.28
C GLY A 39 -4.91 3.51 27.31
N TRP A 40 -6.19 3.66 27.67
CA TRP A 40 -7.20 4.28 26.81
C TRP A 40 -6.91 5.76 26.48
N PRO A 41 -6.48 6.62 27.41
CA PRO A 41 -6.01 7.98 27.07
C PRO A 41 -4.82 8.02 26.11
N GLY A 42 -3.87 7.08 26.26
CA GLY A 42 -2.69 6.97 25.38
C GLY A 42 -3.07 6.58 23.95
N PHE A 43 -4.04 5.69 23.79
CA PHE A 43 -4.63 5.32 22.50
C PHE A 43 -5.17 6.54 21.75
N TRP A 44 -6.02 7.36 22.40
CA TRP A 44 -6.63 8.52 21.73
C TRP A 44 -5.59 9.57 21.32
N ARG A 45 -4.58 9.80 22.17
CA ARG A 45 -3.48 10.73 21.87
C ARG A 45 -2.64 10.28 20.68
N ASN A 46 -2.49 8.97 20.47
CA ASN A 46 -1.68 8.43 19.38
C ASN A 46 -2.48 8.12 18.10
N SER A 47 -3.82 8.10 18.19
CA SER A 47 -4.69 7.86 17.03
C SER A 47 -4.46 8.80 15.83
N PRO A 48 -4.01 10.07 15.96
CA PRO A 48 -3.62 10.87 14.81
C PRO A 48 -2.48 10.26 13.99
N ASN A 49 -1.57 9.51 14.62
CA ASN A 49 -0.49 8.81 13.90
C ASN A 49 -1.00 7.64 13.05
N ALA A 50 -2.26 7.21 13.25
CA ALA A 50 -2.90 6.20 12.42
C ALA A 50 -3.51 6.79 11.14
N LEU A 51 -3.73 8.10 11.06
CA LEU A 51 -4.40 8.77 9.93
C LEU A 51 -3.69 8.56 8.59
N PRO A 52 -2.35 8.64 8.47
CA PRO A 52 -1.68 8.36 7.20
C PRO A 52 -1.97 6.94 6.68
N TRP A 53 -2.04 5.96 7.59
CA TRP A 53 -2.31 4.56 7.24
C TRP A 53 -3.78 4.33 6.90
N LEU A 54 -4.70 5.03 7.57
CA LEU A 54 -6.11 5.05 7.18
C LEU A 54 -6.28 5.63 5.76
N GLY A 55 -5.59 6.73 5.46
CA GLY A 55 -5.57 7.32 4.12
C GLY A 55 -5.01 6.35 3.08
N ALA A 56 -3.92 5.64 3.39
CA ALA A 56 -3.36 4.61 2.53
C ALA A 56 -4.34 3.45 2.31
N ALA A 57 -5.10 3.03 3.34
CA ALA A 57 -6.11 1.99 3.21
C ALA A 57 -7.27 2.40 2.29
N LEU A 58 -7.74 3.65 2.41
CA LEU A 58 -8.78 4.21 1.53
C LEU A 58 -8.28 4.30 0.08
N LEU A 59 -7.05 4.78 -0.12
CA LEU A 59 -6.39 4.81 -1.43
C LEU A 59 -6.28 3.41 -2.05
N LEU A 60 -5.93 2.41 -1.25
CA LEU A 60 -5.85 1.02 -1.70
C LEU A 60 -7.22 0.49 -2.16
N GLY A 61 -8.32 0.90 -1.51
CA GLY A 61 -9.68 0.58 -1.94
C GLY A 61 -9.96 0.99 -3.39
N ALA A 62 -9.44 2.14 -3.83
CA ALA A 62 -9.53 2.59 -5.22
C ALA A 62 -8.70 1.72 -6.20
N GLY A 63 -7.75 0.93 -5.69
CA GLY A 63 -6.85 0.09 -6.47
C GLY A 63 -7.56 -1.01 -7.25
N TYR A 64 -8.75 -1.44 -6.81
CA TYR A 64 -9.58 -2.38 -7.57
C TYR A 64 -10.04 -1.81 -8.91
N ARG A 65 -10.32 -0.51 -8.97
CA ARG A 65 -10.78 0.20 -10.17
C ARG A 65 -9.61 0.82 -10.93
N PHE A 66 -8.59 1.29 -10.21
CA PHE A 66 -7.47 2.06 -10.73
C PHE A 66 -6.13 1.53 -10.19
N PRO A 67 -5.72 0.30 -10.55
CA PRO A 67 -4.52 -0.32 -9.99
C PRO A 67 -3.25 0.48 -10.28
N ARG A 68 -3.10 0.98 -11.52
CA ARG A 68 -1.91 1.72 -11.94
C ARG A 68 -1.67 3.02 -11.14
N PRO A 69 -2.60 3.98 -11.10
CA PRO A 69 -2.37 5.21 -10.35
C PRO A 69 -2.25 4.94 -8.83
N VAL A 70 -2.98 3.95 -8.29
CA VAL A 70 -2.82 3.58 -6.88
C VAL A 70 -1.43 3.00 -6.60
N GLY A 71 -0.94 2.08 -7.44
CA GLY A 71 0.41 1.55 -7.31
C GLY A 71 1.49 2.64 -7.39
N LEU A 72 1.34 3.60 -8.31
CA LEU A 72 2.24 4.76 -8.41
C LEU A 72 2.17 5.66 -7.16
N ALA A 73 0.98 5.86 -6.59
CA ALA A 73 0.83 6.62 -5.36
C ALA A 73 1.52 5.93 -4.16
N PHE A 74 1.51 4.60 -4.09
CA PHE A 74 2.27 3.86 -3.07
C PHE A 74 3.79 3.91 -3.28
N ILE A 75 4.26 3.96 -4.53
CA ILE A 75 5.69 4.21 -4.82
C ILE A 75 6.08 5.62 -4.37
N ALA A 76 5.25 6.62 -4.64
CA ALA A 76 5.47 7.99 -4.18
C ALA A 76 5.46 8.06 -2.65
N LEU A 77 4.52 7.37 -1.98
CA LEU A 77 4.49 7.26 -0.53
C LEU A 77 5.77 6.61 0.02
N ALA A 78 6.26 5.55 -0.62
CA ALA A 78 7.53 4.92 -0.26
C ALA A 78 8.69 5.94 -0.33
N ALA A 79 8.79 6.71 -1.41
CA ALA A 79 9.82 7.74 -1.55
C ALA A 79 9.70 8.84 -0.47
N ILE A 80 8.47 9.30 -0.18
CA ILE A 80 8.21 10.28 0.89
C ILE A 80 8.66 9.72 2.24
N THR A 81 8.28 8.47 2.57
CA THR A 81 8.69 7.86 3.84
C THR A 81 10.21 7.69 3.92
N ALA A 82 10.88 7.40 2.81
CA ALA A 82 12.32 7.28 2.78
C ALA A 82 13.02 8.59 3.13
N ILE A 83 12.51 9.70 2.60
CA ILE A 83 13.10 11.03 2.82
C ILE A 83 12.73 11.55 4.21
N VAL A 84 11.45 11.53 4.58
CA VAL A 84 10.95 12.14 5.83
C VAL A 84 11.45 11.41 7.08
N PHE A 85 11.55 10.07 7.02
CA PHE A 85 12.03 9.27 8.15
C PHE A 85 13.50 8.89 7.99
N GLU A 86 14.20 9.44 6.99
CA GLU A 86 15.58 9.08 6.62
C GLU A 86 15.80 7.56 6.58
N SER A 87 14.78 6.81 6.16
CA SER A 87 14.81 5.34 6.25
C SER A 87 15.94 4.76 5.41
N TYR A 88 16.37 5.44 4.33
CA TYR A 88 17.50 5.03 3.49
C TYR A 88 18.83 4.92 4.26
N ALA A 89 18.98 5.64 5.38
CA ALA A 89 20.19 5.58 6.21
C ALA A 89 20.16 4.40 7.20
N ASN A 90 19.00 3.76 7.39
CA ASN A 90 18.82 2.65 8.31
C ASN A 90 18.21 1.44 7.57
N ALA A 91 19.03 0.44 7.28
CA ALA A 91 18.62 -0.74 6.51
C ALA A 91 17.37 -1.44 7.09
N PHE A 92 17.21 -1.46 8.41
CA PHE A 92 16.04 -2.06 9.05
C PHE A 92 14.77 -1.24 8.82
N LEU A 93 14.82 0.08 9.03
CA LEU A 93 13.69 0.96 8.74
C LEU A 93 13.37 0.97 7.24
N PHE A 94 14.38 0.97 6.37
CA PHE A 94 14.16 0.88 4.93
C PHE A 94 13.41 -0.40 4.55
N ALA A 95 13.85 -1.55 5.07
CA ALA A 95 13.28 -2.85 4.76
C ALA A 95 11.83 -3.02 5.25
N LEU A 96 11.47 -2.40 6.38
CA LEU A 96 10.13 -2.53 6.96
C LEU A 96 9.16 -1.42 6.54
N LEU A 97 9.64 -0.19 6.41
CA LEU A 97 8.80 0.98 6.14
C LEU A 97 8.71 1.27 4.64
N THR A 98 9.83 1.21 3.91
CA THR A 98 9.89 1.76 2.55
C THR A 98 9.80 0.67 1.48
N LEU A 99 10.61 -0.39 1.62
CA LEU A 99 10.72 -1.45 0.62
C LEU A 99 9.37 -2.15 0.33
N PRO A 100 8.51 -2.45 1.33
CA PRO A 100 7.26 -3.15 1.05
C PRO A 100 6.30 -2.31 0.21
N PHE A 101 6.15 -1.01 0.50
CA PHE A 101 5.34 -0.11 -0.33
C PHE A 101 5.91 0.04 -1.74
N LEU A 102 7.24 0.07 -1.88
CA LEU A 102 7.90 0.15 -3.18
C LEU A 102 7.65 -1.12 -4.01
N VAL A 103 7.89 -2.30 -3.45
CA VAL A 103 7.75 -3.60 -4.15
C VAL A 103 6.30 -3.87 -4.52
N PHE A 104 5.38 -3.77 -3.56
CA PHE A 104 3.97 -4.07 -3.82
C PHE A 104 3.28 -2.96 -4.62
N GLY A 105 3.70 -1.70 -4.44
CA GLY A 105 3.29 -0.58 -5.29
C GLY A 105 3.73 -0.76 -6.74
N ALA A 106 4.97 -1.19 -6.98
CA ALA A 106 5.48 -1.51 -8.32
C ALA A 106 4.72 -2.68 -8.96
N ALA A 107 4.44 -3.75 -8.19
CA ALA A 107 3.65 -4.88 -8.67
C ALA A 107 2.22 -4.45 -9.08
N LEU A 108 1.57 -3.64 -8.24
CA LEU A 108 0.22 -3.11 -8.53
C LEU A 108 0.24 -2.13 -9.72
N ALA A 109 1.28 -1.30 -9.84
CA ALA A 109 1.44 -0.40 -10.97
C ALA A 109 1.64 -1.16 -12.30
N ALA A 110 2.42 -2.24 -12.26
CA ALA A 110 2.73 -3.09 -13.40
C ALA A 110 1.57 -4.00 -13.83
N SER A 111 0.58 -4.26 -12.96
CA SER A 111 -0.57 -5.10 -13.33
C SER A 111 -1.42 -4.51 -14.46
N GLY A 112 -1.36 -3.19 -14.65
CA GLY A 112 -2.08 -2.48 -15.71
C GLY A 112 -3.60 -2.45 -15.51
N PRO A 113 -4.35 -1.91 -16.49
CA PRO A 113 -5.81 -1.88 -16.45
C PRO A 113 -6.36 -3.30 -16.39
N ARG A 114 -7.37 -3.53 -15.55
CA ARG A 114 -8.23 -4.70 -15.70
C ARG A 114 -8.99 -4.51 -17.00
N GLU A 115 -8.75 -5.38 -17.98
CA GLU A 115 -9.61 -5.46 -19.15
C GLU A 115 -11.04 -5.60 -18.63
N GLY A 116 -11.86 -4.57 -18.86
CA GLY A 116 -13.28 -4.65 -18.60
C GLY A 116 -13.80 -5.85 -19.37
N ARG A 117 -14.74 -6.62 -18.78
CA ARG A 117 -15.46 -7.67 -19.51
C ARG A 117 -15.78 -7.12 -20.90
N GLN A 118 -15.19 -7.69 -21.93
CA GLN A 118 -15.64 -7.39 -23.29
C GLN A 118 -17.16 -7.62 -23.27
N PRO A 119 -17.97 -6.64 -23.70
CA PRO A 119 -19.39 -6.89 -23.85
C PRO A 119 -19.52 -8.16 -24.70
N PRO A 120 -20.41 -9.11 -24.33
CA PRO A 120 -20.60 -10.31 -25.13
C PRO A 120 -20.89 -9.86 -26.56
N ASN A 121 -20.14 -10.41 -27.53
CA ASN A 121 -20.43 -10.20 -28.94
C ASN A 121 -21.86 -10.67 -29.18
N LEU A 122 -22.80 -9.73 -29.30
CA LEU A 122 -24.12 -9.99 -29.81
C LEU A 122 -23.98 -10.05 -31.33
N SER A 123 -23.54 -11.22 -31.83
CA SER A 123 -23.62 -11.58 -33.24
C SER A 123 -24.97 -12.23 -33.53
#